data_AF-A0A1E3NWE1-F1
#
_entry.id   AF-A0A1E3NWE1-F1
#
_cell.length_a   1.000
_cell.length_b   1.000
_cell.length_c   1.000
_cell.angle_alpha   90.00
_cell.angle_beta   90.00
_cell.angle_gamma   90.00
#
_symmetry.space_group_name_H-M   'P 1'
#
loop_
_entity.id
_entity.type
_entity.pdbx_description
1 polymer ?
#
loop_
_entity_poly.entity_id
_entity_poly.type
_entity_poly.pdbx_seq_one_letter_code
_entity_poly.pdbx_strand_id
1 'polypeptide(L)'
;MAEYSEEVSKLLESGAKSYAAKEYEEAVNHYGEACQVYSSDNEGKESPELLFLYGKALFQVAVSKNGIFGGNPDEAAALASNKEEKTEDASNRMFQFSEEVPLAEEEDDDEEEENQKEIEAKQQEESANDDDKEEDKDEEEKEEEQSDFEIAWEILDLARSLYEQSLPETPLDKIPGDAENSKDPIVVTKIKLSDIHDLLGEISLETENFKQASEDFQSLLKIREELFPFESNLISEAHYKLSLALEFNFADEESKKKAIEHL
;
A
#
# COMPACT_ATOMS: atom_id res chain seq x y z
N MET A 1 8.97 -16.71 -19.48
CA MET A 1 7.75 -15.93 -19.70
C MET A 1 6.69 -16.89 -20.19
N ALA A 2 5.50 -16.85 -19.57
CA ALA A 2 4.37 -17.62 -20.05
C ALA A 2 4.04 -17.16 -21.48
N GLU A 3 3.78 -18.11 -22.37
CA GLU A 3 3.37 -17.78 -23.73
C GLU A 3 1.89 -17.44 -23.68
N TYR A 4 1.57 -16.15 -23.64
CA TYR A 4 0.20 -15.66 -23.64
C TYR A 4 -0.45 -15.81 -25.03
N SER A 5 -1.77 -15.97 -25.06
CA SER A 5 -2.51 -15.96 -26.32
C SER A 5 -2.39 -14.60 -27.02
N GLU A 6 -2.67 -14.55 -28.33
CA GLU A 6 -2.63 -13.29 -29.10
C GLU A 6 -3.62 -12.26 -28.53
N GLU A 7 -4.74 -12.72 -27.98
CA GLU A 7 -5.76 -11.89 -27.35
C GLU A 7 -5.27 -11.28 -26.03
N VAL A 8 -4.75 -12.11 -25.11
CA VAL A 8 -4.15 -11.63 -23.85
C VAL A 8 -3.01 -10.65 -24.13
N SER A 9 -2.18 -10.91 -25.14
CA SER A 9 -1.07 -10.02 -25.51
C SER A 9 -1.56 -8.64 -26.00
N LYS A 10 -2.64 -8.59 -26.79
CA LYS A 10 -3.25 -7.31 -27.22
C LYS A 10 -3.87 -6.53 -26.06
N LEU A 11 -4.53 -7.23 -25.14
CA LEU A 11 -5.09 -6.62 -23.94
C LEU A 11 -3.98 -6.05 -23.05
N LEU A 12 -2.86 -6.75 -22.88
CA LEU A 12 -1.69 -6.25 -22.18
C LEU A 12 -1.11 -4.98 -22.82
N GLU A 13 -0.94 -4.96 -24.14
CA GLU A 13 -0.47 -3.77 -24.86
C GLU A 13 -1.42 -2.57 -24.69
N SER A 14 -2.73 -2.83 -24.73
CA SER A 14 -3.77 -1.81 -24.59
C SER A 14 -3.84 -1.29 -23.15
N GLY A 15 -3.80 -2.18 -22.17
CA GLY A 15 -3.72 -1.86 -20.74
C GLY A 15 -2.47 -1.07 -20.41
N ALA A 16 -1.30 -1.46 -20.93
CA ALA A 16 -0.05 -0.73 -20.72
C ALA A 16 -0.11 0.69 -21.31
N LYS A 17 -0.73 0.84 -22.48
CA LYS A 17 -0.95 2.15 -23.10
C LYS A 17 -1.89 3.03 -22.28
N SER A 18 -3.02 2.50 -21.83
CA SER A 18 -3.98 3.24 -20.98
C SER A 18 -3.36 3.61 -19.64
N TYR A 19 -2.61 2.69 -19.01
CA TYR A 19 -1.90 2.95 -17.76
C TYR A 19 -0.87 4.08 -17.94
N ALA A 20 -0.07 4.06 -19.02
CA ALA A 20 0.87 5.13 -19.33
C ALA A 20 0.20 6.48 -19.62
N ALA A 21 -1.03 6.45 -20.15
CA ALA A 21 -1.86 7.64 -20.35
C ALA A 21 -2.57 8.13 -19.07
N LYS A 22 -2.37 7.45 -17.93
CA LYS A 22 -3.09 7.67 -16.66
C LYS A 22 -4.61 7.46 -16.75
N GLU A 23 -5.06 6.73 -17.77
CA GLU A 23 -6.43 6.26 -17.94
C GLU A 23 -6.59 4.96 -17.14
N TYR A 24 -6.49 5.06 -15.80
CA TYR A 24 -6.35 3.88 -14.95
C TYR A 24 -7.59 2.98 -14.96
N GLU A 25 -8.80 3.54 -15.06
CA GLU A 25 -10.03 2.74 -15.20
C GLU A 25 -10.02 1.90 -16.48
N GLU A 26 -9.56 2.46 -17.60
CA GLU A 26 -9.41 1.69 -18.85
C GLU A 26 -8.30 0.65 -18.76
N ALA A 27 -7.22 0.95 -18.04
CA ALA A 27 -6.17 -0.04 -17.77
C ALA A 27 -6.70 -1.21 -16.93
N VAL A 28 -7.51 -0.93 -15.90
CA VAL A 28 -8.21 -1.93 -15.07
C VAL A 28 -9.10 -2.81 -15.95
N ASN A 29 -9.88 -2.23 -16.86
CA ASN A 29 -10.72 -3.00 -17.79
C ASN A 29 -9.89 -3.96 -18.65
N HIS A 30 -8.85 -3.46 -19.31
CA HIS A 30 -8.00 -4.29 -20.18
C HIS A 30 -7.27 -5.40 -19.42
N TYR A 31 -6.71 -5.10 -18.24
CA TYR A 31 -5.99 -6.10 -17.45
C TYR A 31 -6.94 -7.11 -16.79
N GLY A 32 -8.12 -6.69 -16.34
CA GLY A 32 -9.15 -7.58 -15.82
C GLY A 32 -9.66 -8.56 -16.89
N GLU A 33 -9.92 -8.06 -18.10
CA GLU A 33 -10.26 -8.91 -19.25
C GLU A 33 -9.12 -9.86 -19.60
N ALA A 34 -7.86 -9.41 -19.54
CA ALA A 34 -6.70 -10.27 -19.77
C ALA A 34 -6.62 -11.43 -18.76
N CYS A 35 -6.87 -11.16 -17.46
CA CYS A 35 -6.97 -12.19 -16.43
C CYS A 35 -8.08 -13.20 -16.76
N GLN A 36 -9.27 -12.72 -17.12
CA GLN A 36 -10.42 -13.56 -17.43
C GLN A 36 -10.17 -14.48 -18.64
N VAL A 37 -9.62 -13.92 -19.73
CA VAL A 37 -9.28 -14.69 -20.93
C VAL A 37 -8.21 -15.73 -20.59
N TYR A 38 -7.15 -15.34 -19.88
CA TYR A 38 -6.11 -16.28 -19.46
C TYR A 38 -6.65 -17.42 -18.60
N SER A 39 -7.48 -17.10 -17.59
CA SER A 39 -8.08 -18.11 -16.70
C SER A 39 -8.99 -19.06 -17.48
N SER A 40 -9.78 -18.55 -18.44
CA SER A 40 -10.62 -19.37 -19.33
C SER A 40 -9.80 -20.30 -20.21
N ASP A 41 -8.70 -19.80 -20.79
CA ASP A 41 -7.81 -20.58 -21.67
C ASP A 41 -6.99 -21.64 -20.90
N ASN A 42 -6.79 -21.45 -19.60
CA ASN A 42 -5.88 -22.27 -18.78
C ASN A 42 -6.59 -23.04 -17.66
N GLU A 43 -7.86 -23.39 -17.85
CA GLU A 43 -8.66 -24.24 -16.93
C GLU A 43 -8.79 -23.65 -15.51
N GLY A 44 -8.95 -22.33 -15.40
CA GLY A 44 -9.10 -21.62 -14.13
C GLY A 44 -7.78 -21.29 -13.42
N LYS A 45 -6.64 -21.42 -14.12
CA LYS A 45 -5.35 -21.00 -13.58
C LYS A 45 -5.16 -19.50 -13.74
N GLU A 46 -4.67 -18.87 -12.68
CA GLU A 46 -4.35 -17.45 -12.68
C GLU A 46 -2.87 -17.20 -13.01
N SER A 47 -2.60 -16.08 -13.68
CA SER A 47 -1.22 -15.61 -13.91
C SER A 47 -0.87 -14.56 -12.85
N PRO A 48 0.17 -14.77 -12.03
CA PRO A 48 0.57 -13.77 -11.03
C PRO A 48 1.01 -12.45 -11.68
N GLU A 49 1.53 -12.48 -12.91
CA GLU A 49 1.92 -11.28 -13.65
C GLU A 49 0.70 -10.46 -14.09
N LEU A 50 -0.36 -11.12 -14.58
CA LEU A 50 -1.58 -10.43 -14.99
C LEU A 50 -2.30 -9.84 -13.77
N LEU A 51 -2.39 -10.63 -12.68
CA LEU A 51 -2.96 -10.17 -11.41
C LEU A 51 -2.18 -8.98 -10.85
N PHE A 52 -0.85 -9.01 -10.89
CA PHE A 52 -0.04 -7.87 -10.46
C PHE A 52 -0.34 -6.59 -11.26
N LEU A 53 -0.41 -6.69 -12.60
CA LEU A 53 -0.75 -5.53 -13.44
C LEU A 53 -2.16 -5.01 -13.17
N TYR A 54 -3.12 -5.92 -12.99
CA TYR A 54 -4.49 -5.58 -12.65
C TYR A 54 -4.60 -4.89 -11.29
N GLY A 55 -4.03 -5.49 -10.24
CA GLY A 55 -4.00 -4.92 -8.89
C GLY A 55 -3.27 -3.58 -8.83
N LYS A 56 -2.16 -3.43 -9.56
CA LYS A 56 -1.45 -2.15 -9.68
C LYS A 56 -2.28 -1.06 -10.36
N ALA A 57 -3.13 -1.41 -11.33
CA ALA A 57 -4.06 -0.46 -11.94
C ALA A 57 -5.20 -0.09 -10.99
N LEU A 58 -5.77 -1.06 -10.27
CA LEU A 58 -6.79 -0.82 -9.24
C LEU A 58 -6.27 0.10 -8.14
N PHE A 59 -5.05 -0.12 -7.66
CA PHE A 59 -4.41 0.76 -6.70
C PHE A 59 -4.36 2.22 -7.19
N GLN A 60 -3.99 2.45 -8.45
CA GLN A 60 -3.97 3.81 -9.00
C GLN A 60 -5.36 4.42 -9.14
N VAL A 61 -6.40 3.61 -9.43
CA VAL A 61 -7.79 4.07 -9.38
C VAL A 61 -8.16 4.51 -7.95
N ALA A 62 -7.89 3.67 -6.95
CA ALA A 62 -8.15 3.96 -5.54
C ALA A 62 -7.44 5.26 -5.09
N VAL A 63 -6.15 5.37 -5.41
CA VAL A 63 -5.35 6.59 -5.19
C VAL A 63 -5.97 7.81 -5.89
N SER A 64 -6.43 7.68 -7.13
CA SER A 64 -6.99 8.81 -7.86
C SER A 64 -8.31 9.32 -7.27
N LYS A 65 -9.09 8.43 -6.65
CA LYS A 65 -10.34 8.77 -5.96
C LYS A 65 -10.08 9.38 -4.59
N ASN A 66 -9.10 8.85 -3.84
CA ASN A 66 -8.81 9.29 -2.47
C ASN A 66 -7.86 10.49 -2.42
N GLY A 67 -6.96 10.64 -3.40
CA GLY A 67 -5.96 11.69 -3.48
C GLY A 67 -6.50 13.08 -3.83
N ILE A 68 -7.76 13.19 -4.29
CA ILE A 68 -8.39 14.49 -4.57
C ILE A 68 -8.91 15.15 -3.28
N PHE A 69 -9.11 14.40 -2.19
CA PHE A 69 -9.64 14.95 -0.93
C PHE A 69 -9.07 14.42 0.38
N GLY A 70 -8.09 13.50 0.37
CA GLY A 70 -7.41 13.08 1.61
C GLY A 70 -8.38 12.54 2.67
N GLY A 71 -9.23 11.61 2.25
CA GLY A 71 -10.24 10.97 3.09
C GLY A 71 -11.59 10.93 2.40
N ASN A 72 -12.24 9.77 2.44
CA ASN A 72 -13.58 9.58 1.95
C ASN A 72 -14.53 10.53 2.72
N PRO A 73 -15.28 11.45 2.08
CA PRO A 73 -16.18 12.35 2.80
C PRO A 73 -17.25 11.60 3.61
N ASP A 74 -17.62 10.40 3.17
CA ASP A 74 -18.66 9.59 3.79
C ASP A 74 -18.17 8.88 5.08
N GLU A 75 -16.89 8.50 5.16
CA GLU A 75 -16.27 7.99 6.40
C GLU A 75 -15.92 9.12 7.38
N ALA A 76 -15.47 10.26 6.86
CA ALA A 76 -15.26 11.46 7.65
C ALA A 76 -16.58 11.99 8.25
N ALA A 77 -17.71 11.85 7.55
CA ALA A 77 -19.03 12.24 8.04
C ALA A 77 -19.56 11.32 9.15
N ALA A 78 -19.20 10.04 9.15
CA ALA A 78 -19.55 9.11 10.23
C ALA A 78 -18.79 9.42 11.53
N LEU A 79 -17.57 9.95 11.44
CA LEU A 79 -16.73 10.33 12.58
C LEU A 79 -16.90 11.81 13.01
N ALA A 80 -17.47 12.67 12.16
CA ALA A 80 -17.64 14.11 12.43
C ALA A 80 -18.81 14.49 13.38
N SER A 81 -19.49 13.52 13.99
CA SER A 81 -20.59 13.81 14.93
C SER A 81 -20.15 14.20 16.35
N ASN A 82 -18.85 14.38 16.63
CA ASN A 82 -18.43 14.95 17.90
C ASN A 82 -17.16 15.83 17.83
N LYS A 83 -17.42 17.14 17.85
CA LYS A 83 -16.54 18.27 18.20
C LYS A 83 -15.42 18.66 17.23
N GLU A 84 -15.66 19.85 16.64
CA GLU A 84 -14.67 20.79 16.13
C GLU A 84 -13.60 21.13 17.17
N GLU A 85 -12.32 21.03 16.80
CA GLU A 85 -11.33 22.09 17.00
C GLU A 85 -10.15 21.91 16.03
N LYS A 86 -9.71 23.03 15.46
CA LYS A 86 -8.72 23.14 14.38
C LYS A 86 -7.32 22.74 14.83
N THR A 87 -6.66 21.88 14.04
CA THR A 87 -5.21 21.97 13.80
C THR A 87 -4.97 21.82 12.30
N GLU A 88 -4.43 22.88 11.70
CA GLU A 88 -3.90 22.89 10.33
C GLU A 88 -2.45 22.41 10.44
N ASP A 89 -2.17 21.13 10.21
CA ASP A 89 -0.96 20.66 9.49
C ASP A 89 -1.01 19.13 9.30
N ALA A 90 -1.40 18.68 8.10
CA ALA A 90 -1.20 17.33 7.57
C ALA A 90 -1.62 17.27 6.09
N SER A 91 -1.33 18.32 5.31
CA SER A 91 -1.57 18.28 3.87
C SER A 91 -0.31 17.76 3.18
N ASN A 92 -0.23 16.45 2.93
CA ASN A 92 0.28 15.80 1.71
C ASN A 92 0.64 14.32 1.98
N ARG A 93 -0.35 13.44 2.26
CA ARG A 93 -0.14 11.97 2.33
C ARG A 93 -0.03 11.33 0.94
N MET A 94 0.79 11.91 0.07
CA MET A 94 1.15 11.30 -1.22
C MET A 94 2.67 11.35 -1.39
N PHE A 95 3.39 10.48 -0.72
CA PHE A 95 4.83 10.28 -0.94
C PHE A 95 5.05 9.22 -2.01
N GLN A 96 4.55 9.47 -3.22
CA GLN A 96 4.97 8.73 -4.41
C GLN A 96 6.42 9.13 -4.73
N PHE A 97 7.37 8.23 -4.53
CA PHE A 97 8.73 8.36 -5.06
C PHE A 97 8.66 8.32 -6.59
N SER A 98 8.50 9.49 -7.22
CA SER A 98 8.77 9.68 -8.65
C SER A 98 10.24 10.08 -8.83
N GLU A 99 10.89 9.52 -9.86
CA GLU A 99 12.33 9.56 -10.16
C GLU A 99 12.91 10.94 -10.56
N GLU A 100 12.42 12.04 -10.00
CA GLU A 100 13.03 13.38 -10.16
C GLU A 100 12.99 14.15 -8.84
N VAL A 101 14.06 14.01 -8.05
CA VAL A 101 14.32 14.89 -6.90
C VAL A 101 15.27 16.00 -7.38
N PRO A 102 14.83 17.27 -7.49
CA PRO A 102 15.77 18.37 -7.61
C PRO A 102 16.39 18.62 -6.22
N LEU A 103 17.70 18.39 -6.12
CA LEU A 103 18.52 18.82 -4.99
C LEU A 103 18.27 20.30 -4.70
N ALA A 104 17.77 20.60 -3.50
CA ALA A 104 17.77 21.95 -2.94
C ALA A 104 18.73 21.98 -1.76
N GLU A 105 19.69 22.91 -1.85
CA GLU A 105 20.82 23.13 -0.97
C GLU A 105 20.39 23.62 0.43
N GLU A 106 21.24 23.30 1.41
CA GLU A 106 21.19 23.68 2.83
C GLU A 106 21.12 25.20 3.05
N GLU A 107 20.33 25.64 4.04
CA GLU A 107 20.73 26.73 4.95
C GLU A 107 20.15 26.46 6.36
N ASP A 108 21.05 26.53 7.34
CA ASP A 108 20.84 26.48 8.80
C ASP A 108 19.97 27.66 9.30
N ASP A 109 19.20 27.46 10.38
CA ASP A 109 19.33 28.26 11.62
C ASP A 109 18.56 27.65 12.81
N ASP A 110 19.22 27.72 13.98
CA ASP A 110 18.79 27.27 15.30
C ASP A 110 17.64 28.14 15.89
N GLU A 111 16.81 27.56 16.78
CA GLU A 111 16.73 27.93 18.22
C GLU A 111 15.51 27.31 18.95
N GLU A 112 15.76 26.99 20.21
CA GLU A 112 14.96 26.30 21.23
C GLU A 112 13.70 27.07 21.69
N GLU A 113 12.65 26.37 22.17
CA GLU A 113 12.14 26.58 23.54
C GLU A 113 11.09 25.53 23.96
N GLU A 114 11.32 24.98 25.16
CA GLU A 114 10.42 24.11 25.92
C GLU A 114 9.10 24.80 26.29
N ASN A 115 7.98 24.05 26.29
CA ASN A 115 6.96 24.32 27.30
C ASN A 115 6.12 23.09 27.68
N GLN A 116 6.16 22.83 28.98
CA GLN A 116 5.66 21.68 29.71
C GLN A 116 4.40 22.12 30.48
N LYS A 117 3.24 21.50 30.23
CA LYS A 117 2.02 21.61 31.09
C LYS A 117 1.22 20.31 30.99
N GLU A 118 1.38 19.39 31.93
CA GLU A 118 0.60 19.25 33.19
C GLU A 118 -0.84 18.74 32.94
N ILE A 119 -1.00 17.43 33.14
CA ILE A 119 -2.23 16.64 33.01
C ILE A 119 -2.93 16.63 34.37
N GLU A 120 -4.14 17.20 34.46
CA GLU A 120 -5.01 17.03 35.62
C GLU A 120 -6.19 16.09 35.31
N ALA A 121 -6.25 15.03 36.12
CA ALA A 121 -7.24 13.97 36.11
C ALA A 121 -8.61 14.45 36.62
N LYS A 122 -9.70 13.97 35.99
CA LYS A 122 -11.00 13.79 36.66
C LYS A 122 -11.66 12.48 36.23
N GLN A 123 -11.63 11.52 37.15
CA GLN A 123 -12.53 10.38 37.24
C GLN A 123 -13.85 10.80 37.90
N GLN A 124 -14.98 10.27 37.43
CA GLN A 124 -16.23 9.96 38.18
C GLN A 124 -17.24 9.40 37.15
N GLU A 125 -17.41 8.08 37.07
CA GLU A 125 -18.35 7.21 37.83
C GLU A 125 -19.82 7.28 37.36
N GLU A 126 -20.35 6.07 37.18
CA GLU A 126 -21.62 5.63 36.59
C GLU A 126 -22.90 6.08 37.33
N SER A 127 -24.05 6.11 36.64
CA SER A 127 -25.25 5.29 36.97
C SER A 127 -26.49 5.61 36.10
N ALA A 128 -26.91 4.60 35.33
CA ALA A 128 -28.25 4.01 35.11
C ALA A 128 -29.56 4.82 34.92
N ASN A 129 -30.27 4.42 33.84
CA ASN A 129 -31.73 4.25 33.61
C ASN A 129 -32.63 5.50 33.58
N ASP A 130 -33.68 5.66 32.77
CA ASP A 130 -34.46 4.84 31.81
C ASP A 130 -35.51 5.84 31.23
N ASP A 131 -35.87 5.78 29.93
CA ASP A 131 -37.26 5.85 29.40
C ASP A 131 -37.32 6.03 27.87
N ASP A 132 -38.05 5.11 27.23
CA ASP A 132 -38.84 5.14 25.99
C ASP A 132 -38.54 6.18 24.88
N LYS A 133 -38.23 5.66 23.68
CA LYS A 133 -39.08 5.79 22.47
C LYS A 133 -38.59 4.94 21.31
N GLU A 134 -39.52 4.15 20.78
CA GLU A 134 -39.43 3.46 19.50
C GLU A 134 -39.18 4.45 18.34
N GLU A 135 -38.12 4.20 17.59
CA GLU A 135 -38.09 4.48 16.15
C GLU A 135 -37.65 3.19 15.47
N ASP A 136 -38.57 2.58 14.73
CA ASP A 136 -38.28 1.62 13.65
C ASP A 136 -37.23 2.26 12.74
N LYS A 137 -35.96 1.95 12.99
CA LYS A 137 -34.93 2.05 11.98
C LYS A 137 -34.94 0.71 11.27
N ASP A 138 -35.63 0.69 10.13
CA ASP A 138 -35.19 -0.14 9.01
C ASP A 138 -33.74 0.27 8.72
N GLU A 139 -32.79 -0.29 9.48
CA GLU A 139 -31.41 -0.42 9.08
C GLU A 139 -31.45 -1.40 7.89
N GLU A 140 -31.75 -0.87 6.71
CA GLU A 140 -31.16 -1.41 5.50
C GLU A 140 -29.66 -1.45 5.81
N GLU A 141 -29.16 -2.62 6.17
CA GLU A 141 -27.75 -2.96 6.13
C GLU A 141 -27.30 -2.57 4.72
N LYS A 142 -26.77 -1.34 4.59
CA LYS A 142 -25.91 -1.03 3.47
C LYS A 142 -24.79 -2.02 3.62
N GLU A 143 -24.82 -3.09 2.83
CA GLU A 143 -23.63 -3.89 2.57
C GLU A 143 -22.55 -2.85 2.27
N GLU A 144 -21.61 -2.68 3.21
CA GLU A 144 -20.49 -1.75 3.03
C GLU A 144 -19.79 -2.21 1.76
N GLU A 145 -19.95 -1.44 0.68
CA GLU A 145 -19.33 -1.75 -0.59
C GLU A 145 -17.82 -1.79 -0.36
N GLN A 146 -17.21 -2.93 -0.66
CA GLN A 146 -15.77 -3.14 -0.52
C GLN A 146 -15.01 -1.98 -1.17
N SER A 147 -14.08 -1.37 -0.43
CA SER A 147 -13.38 -0.18 -0.93
C SER A 147 -12.46 -0.54 -2.11
N ASP A 148 -12.17 0.45 -2.97
CA ASP A 148 -11.24 0.23 -4.09
C ASP A 148 -9.85 -0.24 -3.62
N PHE A 149 -9.42 0.19 -2.42
CA PHE A 149 -8.16 -0.26 -1.82
C PHE A 149 -8.20 -1.72 -1.38
N GLU A 150 -9.32 -2.18 -0.82
CA GLU A 150 -9.49 -3.57 -0.42
C GLU A 150 -9.49 -4.49 -1.64
N ILE A 151 -10.18 -4.11 -2.72
CA ILE A 151 -10.17 -4.88 -3.98
C ILE A 151 -8.73 -4.94 -4.54
N ALA A 152 -8.01 -3.82 -4.56
CA ALA A 152 -6.61 -3.81 -5.00
C ALA A 152 -5.73 -4.71 -4.14
N TRP A 153 -5.90 -4.67 -2.81
CA TRP A 153 -5.15 -5.49 -1.87
C TRP A 153 -5.37 -6.98 -2.10
N GLU A 154 -6.62 -7.43 -2.26
CA GLU A 154 -6.95 -8.85 -2.49
C GLU A 154 -6.32 -9.40 -3.77
N ILE A 155 -6.36 -8.61 -4.85
CA ILE A 155 -5.75 -9.00 -6.13
C ILE A 155 -4.22 -9.06 -6.01
N LEU A 156 -3.61 -8.10 -5.34
CA LEU A 156 -2.15 -8.07 -5.11
C LEU A 156 -1.70 -9.18 -4.16
N ASP A 157 -2.46 -9.50 -3.12
CA ASP A 157 -2.16 -10.60 -2.20
C ASP A 157 -2.28 -11.96 -2.89
N LEU A 158 -3.26 -12.13 -3.78
CA LEU A 158 -3.33 -13.32 -4.63
C LEU A 158 -2.08 -13.43 -5.52
N ALA A 159 -1.65 -12.34 -6.17
CA ALA A 159 -0.42 -12.32 -6.96
C ALA A 159 0.83 -12.65 -6.11
N ARG A 160 0.94 -12.06 -4.90
CA ARG A 160 2.00 -12.34 -3.93
C ARG A 160 2.09 -13.83 -3.63
N SER A 161 0.96 -14.44 -3.25
CA SER A 161 0.90 -15.84 -2.85
C SER A 161 1.34 -16.79 -3.97
N LEU A 162 1.01 -16.46 -5.22
CA LEU A 162 1.40 -17.26 -6.39
C LEU A 162 2.89 -17.10 -6.71
N TYR A 163 3.46 -15.89 -6.57
CA TYR A 163 4.89 -15.70 -6.73
C TYR A 163 5.70 -16.38 -5.63
N GLU A 164 5.28 -16.30 -4.37
CA GLU A 164 5.90 -17.01 -3.25
C GLU A 164 5.91 -18.53 -3.47
N GLN A 165 4.79 -19.10 -3.90
CA GLN A 165 4.69 -20.53 -4.23
C GLN A 165 5.61 -20.95 -5.39
N SER A 166 5.96 -20.01 -6.28
CA SER A 166 6.85 -20.26 -7.41
C SER A 166 8.34 -20.17 -7.06
N LEU A 167 8.69 -19.61 -5.90
CA LEU A 167 10.07 -19.42 -5.47
C LEU A 167 10.60 -20.63 -4.68
N PRO A 168 11.89 -20.97 -4.83
CA PRO A 168 12.53 -21.91 -3.92
C PRO A 168 12.72 -21.26 -2.53
N GLU A 169 12.67 -22.06 -1.46
CA GLU A 169 12.91 -21.59 -0.08
C GLU A 169 14.34 -21.10 0.17
N THR A 170 15.26 -21.29 -0.78
CA THR A 170 16.68 -20.95 -0.61
C THR A 170 16.94 -19.49 -1.02
N PRO A 171 17.58 -18.67 -0.16
CA PRO A 171 18.03 -17.33 -0.50
C PRO A 171 19.00 -17.31 -1.69
N LEU A 172 19.18 -16.14 -2.30
CA LEU A 172 20.20 -15.97 -3.32
C LEU A 172 21.60 -16.12 -2.70
N ASP A 173 22.48 -16.89 -3.35
CA ASP A 173 23.86 -17.11 -2.87
C ASP A 173 24.69 -15.81 -2.80
N LYS A 174 24.33 -14.83 -3.63
CA LYS A 174 24.95 -13.52 -3.72
C LYS A 174 23.98 -12.53 -4.34
N ILE A 175 24.19 -11.26 -4.00
CA ILE A 175 23.51 -10.14 -4.64
C ILE A 175 23.83 -10.15 -6.15
N PRO A 176 22.82 -10.13 -7.05
CA PRO A 176 23.04 -9.99 -8.49
C PRO A 176 23.75 -8.66 -8.82
N GLY A 177 24.63 -8.66 -9.82
CA GLY A 177 25.32 -7.42 -10.22
C GLY A 177 24.41 -6.38 -10.89
N ASP A 178 23.33 -6.84 -11.53
CA ASP A 178 22.31 -6.02 -12.18
C ASP A 178 20.99 -6.79 -12.05
N ALA A 179 20.31 -6.61 -10.91
CA ALA A 179 19.07 -7.32 -10.63
C ALA A 179 17.95 -6.87 -11.59
N GLU A 180 17.82 -5.56 -11.83
CA GLU A 180 16.75 -4.95 -12.63
C GLU A 180 16.70 -5.49 -14.06
N ASN A 181 17.87 -5.73 -14.68
CA ASN A 181 17.96 -6.29 -16.02
C ASN A 181 18.26 -7.80 -16.04
N SER A 182 18.17 -8.46 -14.89
CA SER A 182 18.42 -9.90 -14.79
C SER A 182 17.41 -10.70 -15.61
N LYS A 183 17.88 -11.78 -16.22
CA LYS A 183 17.04 -12.78 -16.90
C LYS A 183 16.85 -14.04 -16.07
N ASP A 184 17.47 -14.10 -14.89
CA ASP A 184 17.30 -15.20 -13.97
C ASP A 184 15.84 -15.19 -13.45
N PRO A 185 15.05 -16.26 -13.70
CA PRO A 185 13.67 -16.34 -13.26
C PRO A 185 13.49 -16.07 -11.76
N ILE A 186 14.44 -16.49 -10.92
CA ILE A 186 14.34 -16.29 -9.46
C ILE A 186 14.49 -14.79 -9.14
N VAL A 187 15.48 -14.12 -9.76
CA VAL A 187 15.71 -12.69 -9.55
C VAL A 187 14.53 -11.87 -10.07
N VAL A 188 14.03 -12.18 -11.26
CA VAL A 188 12.85 -11.52 -11.85
C VAL A 188 11.62 -11.69 -10.96
N THR A 189 11.37 -12.91 -10.47
CA THR A 189 10.24 -13.16 -9.56
C THR A 189 10.41 -12.42 -8.23
N LYS A 190 11.61 -12.39 -7.65
CA LYS A 190 11.88 -11.63 -6.42
C LYS A 190 11.67 -10.12 -6.60
N ILE A 191 12.04 -9.56 -7.74
CA ILE A 191 11.73 -8.15 -8.06
C ILE A 191 10.23 -7.92 -8.06
N LYS A 192 9.46 -8.77 -8.77
CA LYS A 192 7.99 -8.67 -8.79
C LYS A 192 7.37 -8.83 -7.42
N LEU A 193 7.86 -9.77 -6.61
CA LEU A 193 7.39 -9.96 -5.25
C LEU A 193 7.71 -8.75 -4.36
N SER A 194 8.89 -8.12 -4.55
CA SER A 194 9.23 -6.88 -3.86
C SER A 194 8.29 -5.74 -4.27
N ASP A 195 8.00 -5.55 -5.57
CA ASP A 195 7.05 -4.53 -6.03
C ASP A 195 5.63 -4.75 -5.46
N ILE A 196 5.22 -6.01 -5.28
CA ILE A 196 3.92 -6.35 -4.70
C ILE A 196 3.87 -6.00 -3.21
N HIS A 197 4.88 -6.38 -2.43
CA HIS A 197 4.94 -5.99 -1.00
C HIS A 197 4.98 -4.48 -0.82
N ASP A 198 5.65 -3.76 -1.72
CA ASP A 198 5.67 -2.30 -1.70
C ASP A 198 4.24 -1.73 -1.84
N LEU A 199 3.48 -2.19 -2.84
CA LEU A 199 2.08 -1.77 -3.03
C LEU A 199 1.15 -2.21 -1.89
N LEU A 200 1.31 -3.43 -1.36
CA LEU A 200 0.51 -3.92 -0.22
C LEU A 200 0.76 -3.08 1.04
N GLY A 201 2.02 -2.71 1.28
CA GLY A 201 2.40 -1.81 2.36
C GLY A 201 1.84 -0.41 2.18
N GLU A 202 1.89 0.14 0.96
CA GLU A 202 1.29 1.45 0.65
C GLU A 202 -0.23 1.45 0.84
N ILE A 203 -0.94 0.42 0.38
CA ILE A 203 -2.38 0.27 0.62
C ILE A 203 -2.69 0.18 2.12
N SER A 204 -1.88 -0.57 2.86
CA SER A 204 -2.06 -0.73 4.31
C SER A 204 -1.76 0.57 5.07
N LEU A 205 -0.81 1.39 4.61
CA LEU A 205 -0.59 2.73 5.16
C LEU A 205 -1.78 3.65 4.90
N GLU A 206 -2.30 3.65 3.68
CA GLU A 206 -3.40 4.53 3.28
C GLU A 206 -4.71 4.18 4.00
N THR A 207 -4.91 2.90 4.31
CA THR A 207 -6.04 2.40 5.11
C THR A 207 -5.75 2.40 6.62
N GLU A 208 -4.66 3.05 7.06
CA GLU A 208 -4.24 3.19 8.46
C GLU A 208 -4.02 1.85 9.20
N ASN A 209 -3.84 0.75 8.45
CA ASN A 209 -3.44 -0.55 8.96
C ASN A 209 -1.90 -0.62 9.09
N PHE A 210 -1.35 0.20 10.00
CA PHE A 210 0.09 0.36 10.19
C PHE A 210 0.82 -0.93 10.55
N LYS A 211 0.15 -1.84 11.27
CA LYS A 211 0.72 -3.14 11.59
C LYS A 211 0.97 -3.96 10.31
N GLN A 212 -0.04 -4.11 9.47
CA GLN A 212 0.10 -4.82 8.19
C GLN A 212 1.13 -4.15 7.30
N ALA A 213 1.10 -2.81 7.21
CA ALA A 213 2.08 -2.04 6.45
C ALA A 213 3.53 -2.34 6.90
N SER A 214 3.78 -2.41 8.21
CA SER A 214 5.12 -2.73 8.73
C SER A 214 5.56 -4.15 8.39
N GLU A 215 4.64 -5.13 8.39
CA GLU A 215 4.93 -6.52 8.02
C GLU A 215 5.27 -6.64 6.52
N ASP A 216 4.53 -5.92 5.68
CA ASP A 216 4.76 -5.87 4.23
C ASP A 216 6.07 -5.16 3.88
N PHE A 217 6.35 -3.99 4.47
CA PHE A 217 7.63 -3.29 4.22
C PHE A 217 8.83 -4.01 4.81
N GLN A 218 8.66 -4.77 5.90
CA GLN A 218 9.73 -5.63 6.39
C GLN A 218 10.03 -6.77 5.39
N SER A 219 9.00 -7.33 4.75
CA SER A 219 9.16 -8.35 3.71
C SER A 219 9.79 -7.75 2.44
N LEU A 220 9.37 -6.54 2.05
CA LEU A 220 9.97 -5.74 0.99
C LEU A 220 11.49 -5.56 1.22
N LEU A 221 11.88 -5.08 2.39
CA LEU A 221 13.28 -4.80 2.73
C LEU A 221 14.13 -6.07 2.62
N LYS A 222 13.67 -7.18 3.23
CA LYS A 222 14.38 -8.47 3.17
C LYS A 222 14.63 -8.93 1.74
N ILE A 223 13.63 -8.82 0.87
CA ILE A 223 13.78 -9.23 -0.53
C ILE A 223 14.74 -8.29 -1.25
N ARG A 224 14.65 -6.97 -1.03
CA ARG A 224 15.54 -6.00 -1.67
C ARG A 224 16.99 -6.16 -1.20
N GLU A 225 17.26 -6.50 0.07
CA GLU A 225 18.61 -6.80 0.59
C GLU A 225 19.27 -7.99 -0.11
N GLU A 226 18.48 -8.95 -0.62
CA GLU A 226 19.00 -10.04 -1.43
C GLU A 226 19.29 -9.65 -2.89
N LEU A 227 18.62 -8.60 -3.39
CA LEU A 227 18.65 -8.18 -4.80
C LEU A 227 19.62 -7.03 -5.06
N PHE A 228 19.82 -6.14 -4.09
CA PHE A 228 20.50 -4.87 -4.26
C PHE A 228 21.58 -4.66 -3.20
N PRO A 229 22.68 -3.95 -3.54
CA PRO A 229 23.66 -3.53 -2.55
C PRO A 229 23.03 -2.52 -1.57
N PHE A 230 23.64 -2.40 -0.40
CA PHE A 230 23.20 -1.51 0.69
C PHE A 230 23.04 -0.05 0.23
N GLU A 231 23.88 0.42 -0.70
CA GLU A 231 23.88 1.78 -1.22
C GLU A 231 22.76 2.04 -2.27
N SER A 232 21.93 1.05 -2.58
CA SER A 232 20.83 1.22 -3.53
C SER A 232 19.73 2.11 -2.94
N ASN A 233 19.23 3.05 -3.75
CA ASN A 233 18.07 3.88 -3.39
C ASN A 233 16.84 3.05 -3.02
N LEU A 234 16.69 1.86 -3.60
CA LEU A 234 15.58 0.94 -3.29
C LEU A 234 15.66 0.39 -1.85
N ILE A 235 16.87 0.23 -1.31
CA ILE A 235 17.08 -0.16 0.09
C ILE A 235 16.72 1.00 1.00
N SER A 236 17.24 2.21 0.71
CA SER A 236 16.94 3.41 1.49
C SER A 236 15.44 3.73 1.51
N GLU A 237 14.76 3.59 0.37
CA GLU A 237 13.30 3.74 0.28
C GLU A 237 12.57 2.71 1.16
N ALA A 238 12.98 1.44 1.14
CA ALA A 238 12.35 0.40 1.95
C ALA A 238 12.55 0.63 3.45
N HIS A 239 13.74 1.09 3.85
CA HIS A 239 14.00 1.52 5.23
C HIS A 239 13.09 2.67 5.65
N TYR A 240 12.96 3.71 4.81
CA TYR A 240 12.09 4.86 5.09
C TYR A 240 10.61 4.46 5.20
N LYS A 241 10.09 3.66 4.27
CA LYS A 241 8.69 3.20 4.31
C LYS A 241 8.43 2.33 5.55
N LEU A 242 9.37 1.47 5.91
CA LEU A 242 9.28 0.65 7.12
C LEU A 242 9.35 1.50 8.40
N SER A 243 10.27 2.46 8.49
CA SER A 243 10.37 3.35 9.65
C SER A 243 9.08 4.13 9.85
N LEU A 244 8.50 4.65 8.76
CA LEU A 244 7.24 5.37 8.76
C LEU A 244 6.09 4.50 9.29
N ALA A 245 5.93 3.28 8.77
CA ALA A 245 4.89 2.36 9.22
C ALA A 245 5.05 1.98 10.71
N LEU A 246 6.29 1.78 11.17
CA LEU A 246 6.59 1.46 12.57
C LEU A 246 6.31 2.64 13.50
N GLU A 247 6.59 3.87 13.07
CA GLU A 247 6.34 5.09 13.85
C GLU A 247 4.85 5.33 14.09
N PHE A 248 4.02 5.12 13.07
CA PHE A 248 2.56 5.25 13.16
C PHE A 248 1.89 4.13 13.94
N ASN A 249 2.59 3.04 14.26
CA ASN A 249 2.07 2.00 15.15
C ASN A 249 2.10 2.45 16.62
N PHE A 250 1.30 3.46 16.98
CA PHE A 250 1.33 4.14 18.28
C PHE A 250 1.08 3.22 19.48
N ALA A 251 0.38 2.10 19.26
CA ALA A 251 0.05 1.13 20.29
C ALA A 251 1.24 0.25 20.71
N ASP A 252 2.33 0.23 19.94
CA ASP A 252 3.51 -0.58 20.20
C ASP A 252 4.76 0.27 20.42
N GLU A 253 5.13 0.47 21.69
CA GLU A 253 6.37 1.17 22.08
C GLU A 253 7.65 0.46 21.60
N GLU A 254 7.58 -0.83 21.24
CA GLU A 254 8.69 -1.54 20.62
C GLU A 254 8.84 -1.15 19.14
N SER A 255 7.73 -0.97 18.42
CA SER A 255 7.72 -0.52 17.02
C SER A 255 8.40 0.84 16.86
N LYS A 256 8.11 1.81 17.74
CA LYS A 256 8.78 3.13 17.72
C LYS A 256 10.28 3.05 17.90
N LYS A 257 10.77 2.13 18.75
CA LYS A 257 12.22 1.92 18.92
C LYS A 257 12.85 1.30 17.69
N LYS A 258 12.17 0.34 17.06
CA LYS A 258 12.60 -0.26 15.80
C LYS A 258 12.63 0.75 14.66
N ALA A 259 11.68 1.70 14.62
CA ALA A 259 11.66 2.75 13.60
C ALA A 259 12.99 3.52 13.51
N ILE A 260 13.61 3.82 14.66
CA ILE A 260 14.90 4.52 14.75
C ILE A 260 16.03 3.70 14.14
N GLU A 261 15.96 2.37 14.15
CA GLU A 261 16.99 1.50 13.54
C GLU A 261 16.99 1.57 12.01
N HIS A 262 15.94 2.14 11.42
CA HIS A 262 15.77 2.28 9.98
C HIS A 262 16.00 3.71 9.46
N LEU A 263 16.32 4.69 10.33
CA LEU A 263 16.69 6.07 10.01
C LEU A 263 18.21 6.24 9.95
#